data_AF-A0A368KJ90-F1
#
_entry.id   AF-A0A368KJ90-F1
#
_cell.length_a   1.000
_cell.length_b   1.000
_cell.length_c   1.000
_cell.angle_alpha   90.00
_cell.angle_beta   90.00
_cell.angle_gamma   90.00
#
_symmetry.space_group_name_H-M   'P 1'
#
loop_
_entity.id
_entity.type
_entity.pdbx_description
1 polymer ?
#
loop_
_entity_poly.entity_id
_entity_poly.type
_entity_poly.pdbx_seq_one_letter_code
_entity_poly.pdbx_strand_id
1 'polypeptide(L)'
;MKNFAPSPDALWNKLRPAIDNEMLREIAMADYGNGADEAYDQLRIIRDRGELPQPLPWQLNEVLQLTRSCDPDQPDKPPFRPGPVGLKGHRTRLFACVVLLRAADTLACQLRHDSFDSTIALALQSSQALGHEMNLGLGQYLIWRLSQNVPLDDLYYSTLGLLILLLRSRPGQGSEPLLLHFTQVLKQCDELRQTLRGPIDATDPRPSDFSIQQGLWKPLGEELNGYAAEVVSAELRERLQWLPLTLEG
;
A
#
# COMPACT_ATOMS: atom_id res chain seq x y z
N MET A 1 -16.34 7.29 -12.70
CA MET A 1 -15.82 6.15 -11.90
C MET A 1 -16.95 5.47 -11.13
N LYS A 2 -17.90 4.79 -11.80
CA LYS A 2 -19.02 4.13 -11.08
C LYS A 2 -18.57 2.98 -10.17
N ASN A 3 -17.37 2.44 -10.41
CA ASN A 3 -16.89 1.25 -9.72
C ASN A 3 -16.17 1.56 -8.39
N PHE A 4 -15.63 2.76 -8.16
CA PHE A 4 -14.93 3.08 -6.91
C PHE A 4 -15.68 4.18 -6.14
N ALA A 5 -16.82 3.85 -5.55
CA ALA A 5 -17.47 4.78 -4.63
C ALA A 5 -16.53 5.03 -3.42
N PRO A 6 -16.17 6.29 -3.09
CA PRO A 6 -15.24 6.58 -2.00
C PRO A 6 -15.72 5.94 -0.68
N SER A 7 -14.85 5.18 -0.01
CA SER A 7 -15.17 4.57 1.28
C SER A 7 -13.90 4.29 2.10
N PRO A 8 -13.78 4.81 3.33
CA PRO A 8 -12.68 4.46 4.21
C PRO A 8 -12.77 3.01 4.73
N ASP A 9 -13.95 2.40 4.69
CA ASP A 9 -14.25 1.15 5.36
C ASP A 9 -14.46 -0.04 4.40
N ALA A 10 -14.50 0.18 3.08
CA ALA A 10 -14.82 -0.88 2.14
C ALA A 10 -13.83 -2.05 2.19
N LEU A 11 -12.52 -1.76 2.15
CA LEU A 11 -11.48 -2.78 2.29
C LEU A 11 -11.48 -3.41 3.68
N TRP A 12 -11.66 -2.59 4.71
CA TRP A 12 -11.69 -3.00 6.11
C TRP A 12 -12.78 -4.04 6.39
N ASN A 13 -13.99 -3.76 5.94
CA ASN A 13 -15.17 -4.59 6.16
C ASN A 13 -15.08 -5.92 5.40
N LYS A 14 -14.38 -5.96 4.26
CA LYS A 14 -14.12 -7.20 3.51
C LYS A 14 -13.03 -8.05 4.17
N LEU A 15 -12.00 -7.41 4.72
CA LEU A 15 -10.81 -8.09 5.17
C LEU A 15 -10.96 -8.68 6.57
N ARG A 16 -11.54 -7.94 7.53
CA ARG A 16 -11.74 -8.40 8.92
C ARG A 16 -12.36 -9.81 9.02
N PRO A 17 -13.47 -10.15 8.33
CA PRO A 17 -14.07 -11.48 8.43
C PRO A 17 -13.23 -12.58 7.79
N ALA A 18 -12.27 -12.22 6.93
CA ALA A 18 -11.40 -13.16 6.25
C ALA A 18 -10.13 -13.51 7.06
N ILE A 19 -9.92 -12.86 8.21
CA ILE A 19 -8.80 -13.13 9.11
C ILE A 19 -9.22 -14.11 10.19
N ASP A 20 -8.51 -15.22 10.31
CA ASP A 20 -8.75 -16.23 11.35
C ASP A 20 -7.82 -16.03 12.56
N ASN A 21 -8.01 -16.85 13.59
CA ASN A 21 -7.19 -16.77 14.80
C ASN A 21 -5.71 -17.12 14.54
N GLU A 22 -5.41 -17.94 13.55
CA GLU A 22 -4.05 -18.34 13.24
C GLU A 22 -3.29 -17.18 12.60
N MET A 23 -3.92 -16.47 11.65
CA MET A 23 -3.38 -15.24 11.07
C MET A 23 -3.13 -14.17 12.13
N LEU A 24 -4.04 -14.00 13.11
CA LEU A 24 -3.81 -13.07 14.21
C LEU A 24 -2.61 -13.47 15.08
N ARG A 25 -2.42 -14.76 15.35
CA ARG A 25 -1.24 -15.26 16.07
C ARG A 25 0.03 -15.07 15.28
N GLU A 26 -0.01 -15.27 13.96
CA GLU A 26 1.13 -15.02 13.08
C GLU A 26 1.59 -13.56 13.17
N ILE A 27 0.66 -12.61 13.10
CA ILE A 27 0.96 -11.18 13.28
C ILE A 27 1.58 -10.96 14.67
N ALA A 28 0.88 -11.38 15.73
CA ALA A 28 1.31 -11.18 17.10
C ALA A 28 2.73 -11.71 17.40
N MET A 29 3.15 -12.75 16.68
CA MET A 29 4.45 -13.39 16.85
C MET A 29 5.56 -12.84 15.95
N ALA A 30 5.29 -11.80 15.14
CA ALA A 30 6.24 -11.26 14.16
C ALA A 30 7.55 -10.74 14.80
N ASP A 31 7.47 -10.17 16.01
CA ASP A 31 8.63 -9.72 16.79
C ASP A 31 9.22 -10.85 17.66
N TYR A 32 9.47 -12.02 17.06
CA TYR A 32 9.96 -13.22 17.75
C TYR A 32 9.13 -13.66 18.98
N GLY A 33 7.86 -13.28 19.03
CA GLY A 33 6.95 -13.55 20.14
C GLY A 33 7.01 -12.57 21.31
N ASN A 34 7.83 -11.53 21.22
CA ASN A 34 7.84 -10.45 22.21
C ASN A 34 6.46 -9.78 22.27
N GLY A 35 5.90 -9.68 23.47
CA GLY A 35 4.55 -9.13 23.74
C GLY A 35 3.42 -9.69 22.84
N ALA A 36 3.52 -10.95 22.43
CA ALA A 36 2.58 -11.55 21.50
C ALA A 36 1.17 -11.68 22.07
N ASP A 37 1.03 -11.99 23.36
CA ASP A 37 -0.30 -12.13 23.98
C ASP A 37 -1.02 -10.77 24.01
N GLU A 38 -0.33 -9.68 24.37
CA GLU A 38 -0.91 -8.34 24.35
C GLU A 38 -1.28 -7.91 22.93
N ALA A 39 -0.40 -8.17 21.95
CA ALA A 39 -0.68 -7.86 20.56
C ALA A 39 -1.88 -8.66 20.03
N TYR A 40 -1.96 -9.96 20.33
CA TYR A 40 -3.04 -10.84 19.92
C TYR A 40 -4.39 -10.38 20.45
N ASP A 41 -4.48 -9.97 21.72
CA ASP A 41 -5.72 -9.47 22.32
C ASP A 41 -6.20 -8.19 21.62
N GLN A 42 -5.30 -7.26 21.32
CA GLN A 42 -5.65 -6.05 20.57
C GLN A 42 -6.09 -6.37 19.13
N LEU A 43 -5.37 -7.26 18.45
CA LEU A 43 -5.69 -7.71 17.11
C LEU A 43 -7.07 -8.38 17.04
N ARG A 44 -7.45 -9.13 18.07
CA ARG A 44 -8.80 -9.69 18.20
C ARG A 44 -9.87 -8.62 18.31
N ILE A 45 -9.66 -7.60 19.14
CA ILE A 45 -10.59 -6.46 19.26
C ILE A 45 -10.76 -5.77 17.91
N ILE A 46 -9.65 -5.53 17.22
CA ILE A 46 -9.63 -4.93 15.89
C ILE A 46 -10.40 -5.79 14.87
N ARG A 47 -10.17 -7.11 14.84
CA ARG A 47 -10.83 -8.03 13.91
C ARG A 47 -12.30 -8.26 14.23
N ASP A 48 -12.66 -8.40 15.51
CA ASP A 48 -14.00 -8.79 15.93
C ASP A 48 -14.91 -7.55 15.98
N ARG A 49 -14.44 -6.44 16.58
CA ARG A 49 -15.25 -5.25 16.89
C ARG A 49 -15.00 -4.05 16.00
N GLY A 50 -13.79 -3.94 15.45
CA GLY A 50 -13.44 -2.90 14.47
C GLY A 50 -12.90 -1.66 15.15
N GLU A 51 -12.63 -1.80 16.44
CA GLU A 51 -12.12 -0.79 17.34
C GLU A 51 -10.60 -0.75 17.17
N LEU A 52 -10.09 0.38 16.72
CA LEU A 52 -8.66 0.64 16.61
C LEU A 52 -8.20 1.41 17.86
N PRO A 53 -7.24 0.90 18.64
CA PRO A 53 -6.73 1.63 19.80
C PRO A 53 -5.99 2.90 19.35
N GLN A 54 -6.19 3.99 20.08
CA GLN A 54 -5.60 5.30 19.79
C GLN A 54 -4.96 5.89 21.07
N PRO A 55 -3.64 6.11 21.10
CA PRO A 55 -2.65 5.75 20.06
C PRO A 55 -2.51 4.21 19.92
N LEU A 56 -1.94 3.75 18.81
CA LEU A 56 -1.53 2.35 18.70
C LEU A 56 -0.49 2.03 19.79
N PRO A 57 -0.74 0.99 20.64
CA PRO A 57 0.26 0.49 21.57
C PRO A 57 1.56 0.12 20.83
N TRP A 58 2.71 0.34 21.47
CA TRP A 58 4.02 0.11 20.86
C TRP A 58 4.13 -1.28 20.24
N GLN A 59 3.82 -2.32 21.01
CA GLN A 59 3.95 -3.70 20.56
C GLN A 59 3.04 -4.01 19.38
N LEU A 60 1.80 -3.50 19.40
CA LEU A 60 0.87 -3.67 18.30
C LEU A 60 1.41 -3.00 17.02
N ASN A 61 1.92 -1.78 17.12
CA ASN A 61 2.51 -1.09 15.97
C ASN A 61 3.70 -1.86 15.42
N GLU A 62 4.61 -2.34 16.28
CA GLU A 62 5.80 -3.09 15.87
C GLU A 62 5.44 -4.34 15.07
N VAL A 63 4.57 -5.20 15.62
CA VAL A 63 4.21 -6.45 14.95
C VAL A 63 3.45 -6.22 13.63
N LEU A 64 2.67 -5.14 13.53
CA LEU A 64 2.02 -4.74 12.28
C LEU A 64 3.04 -4.29 11.24
N GLN A 65 4.02 -3.48 11.62
CA GLN A 65 5.09 -3.00 10.74
C GLN A 65 5.94 -4.17 10.23
N LEU A 66 6.34 -5.08 11.12
CA LEU A 66 7.10 -6.29 10.77
C LEU A 66 6.29 -7.20 9.84
N THR A 67 5.04 -7.48 10.18
CA THR A 67 4.18 -8.34 9.33
C THR A 67 3.93 -7.73 7.96
N ARG A 68 3.78 -6.41 7.90
CA ARG A 68 3.63 -5.70 6.63
C ARG A 68 4.83 -5.95 5.72
N SER A 69 6.04 -5.95 6.29
CA SER A 69 7.30 -6.10 5.56
C SER A 69 7.62 -7.54 5.14
N CYS A 70 6.89 -8.56 5.61
CA CYS A 70 7.07 -9.92 5.13
C CYS A 70 6.74 -10.06 3.64
N ASP A 71 7.46 -10.94 2.93
CA ASP A 71 7.13 -11.35 1.58
C ASP A 71 6.44 -12.74 1.60
N PRO A 72 5.11 -12.81 1.35
CA PRO A 72 4.38 -14.07 1.31
C PRO A 72 4.81 -15.04 0.20
N ASP A 73 5.45 -14.53 -0.85
CA ASP A 73 5.95 -15.32 -1.98
C ASP A 73 7.40 -15.77 -1.76
N GLN A 74 8.15 -15.04 -0.93
CA GLN A 74 9.55 -15.31 -0.60
C GLN A 74 9.79 -15.16 0.92
N PRO A 75 9.36 -16.13 1.75
CA PRO A 75 9.50 -16.03 3.19
C PRO A 75 10.96 -15.91 3.62
N ASP A 76 11.17 -15.16 4.70
CA ASP A 76 12.50 -14.94 5.27
C ASP A 76 13.22 -16.25 5.60
N LYS A 77 14.54 -16.22 5.40
CA LYS A 77 15.43 -17.34 5.73
C LYS A 77 15.96 -17.18 7.16
N PRO A 78 16.33 -18.28 7.84
CA PRO A 78 16.99 -18.22 9.13
C PRO A 78 18.18 -17.22 9.14
N PRO A 79 18.41 -16.47 10.24
CA PRO A 79 17.80 -16.65 11.57
C PRO A 79 16.45 -15.95 11.77
N PHE A 80 15.94 -15.23 10.77
CA PHE A 80 14.66 -14.55 10.85
C PHE A 80 13.50 -15.55 10.86
N ARG A 81 12.45 -15.24 11.62
CA ARG A 81 11.23 -16.07 11.63
C ARG A 81 10.58 -15.97 10.24
N PRO A 82 10.30 -17.09 9.56
CA PRO A 82 9.59 -17.02 8.28
C PRO A 82 8.19 -16.44 8.52
N GLY A 83 7.86 -15.41 7.75
CA GLY A 83 6.53 -14.82 7.73
C GLY A 83 5.47 -15.77 7.13
N PRO A 84 4.19 -15.40 7.23
CA PRO A 84 3.08 -16.10 6.57
C PRO A 84 3.26 -16.19 5.05
N VAL A 85 2.94 -17.34 4.45
CA VAL A 85 3.16 -17.60 3.00
C VAL A 85 1.88 -17.72 2.16
N GLY A 86 2.01 -17.51 0.86
CA GLY A 86 0.96 -17.69 -0.15
C GLY A 86 -0.25 -16.79 0.08
N LEU A 87 -1.44 -17.22 -0.37
CA LEU A 87 -2.68 -16.44 -0.25
C LEU A 87 -3.04 -16.08 1.19
N LYS A 88 -2.76 -16.99 2.14
CA LYS A 88 -2.94 -16.71 3.57
C LYS A 88 -2.01 -15.57 3.99
N GLY A 89 -0.73 -15.63 3.61
CA GLY A 89 0.24 -14.59 3.91
C GLY A 89 -0.07 -13.24 3.29
N HIS A 90 -0.53 -13.18 2.03
CA HIS A 90 -1.01 -11.92 1.44
C HIS A 90 -2.20 -11.36 2.20
N ARG A 91 -3.10 -12.21 2.71
CA ARG A 91 -4.24 -11.76 3.52
C ARG A 91 -3.79 -11.18 4.86
N THR A 92 -2.86 -11.85 5.53
CA THR A 92 -2.24 -11.39 6.78
C THR A 92 -1.52 -10.06 6.59
N ARG A 93 -0.68 -9.95 5.54
CA ARG A 93 0.03 -8.73 5.18
C ARG A 93 -0.91 -7.58 4.82
N LEU A 94 -1.92 -7.83 3.99
CA LEU A 94 -2.92 -6.81 3.65
C LEU A 94 -3.67 -6.34 4.89
N PHE A 95 -3.98 -7.23 5.84
CA PHE A 95 -4.65 -6.82 7.09
C PHE A 95 -3.76 -5.90 7.90
N ALA A 96 -2.48 -6.22 8.06
CA ALA A 96 -1.52 -5.34 8.71
C ALA A 96 -1.44 -3.97 8.01
N CYS A 97 -1.36 -3.94 6.67
CA CYS A 97 -1.41 -2.69 5.89
C CYS A 97 -2.66 -1.87 6.22
N VAL A 98 -3.85 -2.47 6.20
CA VAL A 98 -5.10 -1.72 6.41
C VAL A 98 -5.21 -1.16 7.82
N VAL A 99 -4.76 -1.90 8.83
CA VAL A 99 -4.71 -1.39 10.22
C VAL A 99 -3.79 -0.16 10.29
N LEU A 100 -2.61 -0.23 9.68
CA LEU A 100 -1.64 0.87 9.66
C LEU A 100 -2.13 2.08 8.86
N LEU A 101 -2.80 1.87 7.73
CA LEU A 101 -3.42 2.94 6.93
C LEU A 101 -4.49 3.68 7.74
N ARG A 102 -5.38 2.94 8.41
CA ARG A 102 -6.41 3.54 9.27
C ARG A 102 -5.81 4.28 10.46
N ALA A 103 -4.72 3.77 11.02
CA ALA A 103 -4.04 4.45 12.11
C ALA A 103 -3.40 5.76 11.62
N ALA A 104 -2.80 5.79 10.43
CA ALA A 104 -2.27 7.02 9.81
C ALA A 104 -3.35 8.09 9.55
N ASP A 105 -4.61 7.70 9.37
CA ASP A 105 -5.73 8.64 9.27
C ASP A 105 -6.12 9.30 10.61
N THR A 106 -5.56 8.84 11.75
CA THR A 106 -5.89 9.35 13.09
C THR A 106 -4.77 10.20 13.67
N LEU A 107 -5.08 11.41 14.12
CA LEU A 107 -4.10 12.35 14.67
C LEU A 107 -3.29 11.76 15.83
N ALA A 108 -3.93 10.93 16.67
CA ALA A 108 -3.27 10.27 17.81
C ALA A 108 -2.16 9.30 17.40
N CYS A 109 -2.16 8.78 16.17
CA CYS A 109 -1.16 7.83 15.69
C CYS A 109 -0.19 8.44 14.65
N GLN A 110 -0.50 9.61 14.08
CA GLN A 110 0.30 10.25 13.02
C GLN A 110 1.79 10.44 13.37
N LEU A 111 2.12 10.65 14.65
CA LEU A 111 3.50 10.86 15.10
C LEU A 111 4.36 9.57 15.11
N ARG A 112 3.81 8.42 14.71
CA ARG A 112 4.52 7.12 14.71
C ARG A 112 4.44 6.38 13.36
N HIS A 113 3.88 7.01 12.32
CA HIS A 113 3.64 6.37 11.02
C HIS A 113 4.54 6.93 9.93
N ASP A 114 5.79 6.46 9.88
CA ASP A 114 6.80 6.96 8.93
C ASP A 114 6.78 6.25 7.55
N SER A 115 5.70 5.58 7.17
CA SER A 115 5.74 4.60 6.06
C SER A 115 4.44 4.47 5.25
N PHE A 116 3.70 5.56 5.00
CA PHE A 116 2.49 5.50 4.17
C PHE A 116 2.79 4.93 2.78
N ASP A 117 3.88 5.37 2.16
CA ASP A 117 4.30 4.98 0.81
C ASP A 117 4.51 3.46 0.64
N SER A 118 5.33 2.87 1.50
CA SER A 118 5.62 1.45 1.55
C SER A 118 4.39 0.63 1.95
N THR A 119 3.52 1.17 2.81
CA THR A 119 2.26 0.52 3.14
C THR A 119 1.35 0.36 1.94
N ILE A 120 1.23 1.41 1.13
CA ILE A 120 0.43 1.39 -0.08
C ILE A 120 1.02 0.41 -1.10
N ALA A 121 2.34 0.42 -1.30
CA ALA A 121 3.00 -0.53 -2.21
C ALA A 121 2.68 -1.99 -1.85
N LEU A 122 2.86 -2.35 -0.58
CA LEU A 122 2.64 -3.71 -0.08
C LEU A 122 1.15 -4.09 -0.06
N ALA A 123 0.26 -3.11 0.17
CA ALA A 123 -1.19 -3.31 0.04
C ALA A 123 -1.60 -3.56 -1.42
N LEU A 124 -1.01 -2.84 -2.39
CA LEU A 124 -1.26 -3.04 -3.81
C LEU A 124 -0.82 -4.43 -4.28
N GLN A 125 0.37 -4.88 -3.88
CA GLN A 125 0.84 -6.24 -4.20
C GLN A 125 -0.09 -7.30 -3.62
N SER A 126 -0.45 -7.19 -2.33
CA SER A 126 -1.29 -8.20 -1.66
C SER A 126 -2.72 -8.21 -2.19
N SER A 127 -3.30 -7.04 -2.48
CA SER A 127 -4.63 -6.95 -3.06
C SER A 127 -4.69 -7.54 -4.48
N GLN A 128 -3.61 -7.44 -5.25
CA GLN A 128 -3.49 -8.13 -6.54
C GLN A 128 -3.60 -9.64 -6.38
N ALA A 129 -2.80 -10.23 -5.48
CA ALA A 129 -2.79 -11.66 -5.22
C ALA A 129 -4.14 -12.18 -4.70
N LEU A 130 -4.88 -11.36 -3.95
CA LEU A 130 -6.20 -11.70 -3.40
C LEU A 130 -7.37 -11.43 -4.34
N GLY A 131 -7.13 -10.76 -5.48
CA GLY A 131 -8.08 -10.62 -6.57
C GLY A 131 -8.94 -9.36 -6.55
N HIS A 132 -9.92 -9.33 -7.47
CA HIS A 132 -10.66 -8.12 -7.85
C HIS A 132 -11.34 -7.41 -6.69
N GLU A 133 -11.98 -8.15 -5.76
CA GLU A 133 -12.70 -7.57 -4.63
C GLU A 133 -11.80 -6.77 -3.68
N MET A 134 -10.53 -7.20 -3.52
CA MET A 134 -9.56 -6.50 -2.67
C MET A 134 -9.00 -5.27 -3.37
N ASN A 135 -8.71 -5.37 -4.68
CA ASN A 135 -8.36 -4.21 -5.51
C ASN A 135 -9.46 -3.15 -5.48
N LEU A 136 -10.73 -3.58 -5.59
CA LEU A 136 -11.88 -2.70 -5.51
C LEU A 136 -11.93 -1.99 -4.16
N GLY A 137 -11.90 -2.73 -3.05
CA GLY A 137 -11.91 -2.16 -1.70
C GLY A 137 -10.77 -1.17 -1.47
N LEU A 138 -9.55 -1.50 -1.92
CA LEU A 138 -8.39 -0.61 -1.80
C LEU A 138 -8.60 0.68 -2.61
N GLY A 139 -9.11 0.59 -3.84
CA GLY A 139 -9.37 1.78 -4.66
C GLY A 139 -10.44 2.69 -4.06
N GLN A 140 -11.47 2.13 -3.42
CA GLN A 140 -12.47 2.91 -2.69
C GLN A 140 -11.86 3.68 -1.51
N TYR A 141 -10.92 3.06 -0.80
CA TYR A 141 -10.14 3.72 0.25
C TYR A 141 -9.26 4.84 -0.32
N LEU A 142 -8.52 4.59 -1.41
CA LEU A 142 -7.65 5.61 -2.02
C LEU A 142 -8.44 6.81 -2.54
N ILE A 143 -9.61 6.61 -3.14
CA ILE A 143 -10.46 7.74 -3.57
C ILE A 143 -10.96 8.54 -2.38
N TRP A 144 -11.38 7.88 -1.30
CA TRP A 144 -11.76 8.58 -0.07
C TRP A 144 -10.57 9.36 0.50
N ARG A 145 -9.37 8.77 0.51
CA ARG A 145 -8.14 9.41 0.97
C ARG A 145 -7.80 10.65 0.15
N LEU A 146 -7.93 10.58 -1.18
CA LEU A 146 -7.73 11.72 -2.09
C LEU A 146 -8.76 12.84 -1.91
N SER A 147 -9.92 12.57 -1.31
CA SER A 147 -10.89 13.62 -0.94
C SER A 147 -10.57 14.31 0.39
N GLN A 148 -9.58 13.83 1.14
CA GLN A 148 -9.11 14.47 2.37
C GLN A 148 -8.00 15.48 2.08
N ASN A 149 -7.74 16.37 3.02
CA ASN A 149 -6.56 17.22 2.98
C ASN A 149 -5.33 16.41 3.41
N VAL A 150 -4.60 15.85 2.44
CA VAL A 150 -3.45 14.97 2.68
C VAL A 150 -2.12 15.65 2.31
N PRO A 151 -1.00 15.25 2.94
CA PRO A 151 0.33 15.70 2.54
C PRO A 151 0.62 15.38 1.06
N LEU A 152 1.56 16.13 0.45
CA LEU A 152 1.94 15.96 -0.95
C LEU A 152 2.41 14.54 -1.28
N ASP A 153 3.16 13.89 -0.39
CA ASP A 153 3.62 12.52 -0.59
C ASP A 153 2.45 11.53 -0.60
N ASP A 154 1.54 11.65 0.36
CA ASP A 154 0.33 10.82 0.43
C ASP A 154 -0.54 11.01 -0.81
N LEU A 155 -0.67 12.25 -1.31
CA LEU A 155 -1.36 12.55 -2.57
C LEU A 155 -0.73 11.81 -3.74
N TYR A 156 0.60 11.88 -3.87
CA TYR A 156 1.34 11.19 -4.93
C TYR A 156 1.13 9.67 -4.88
N TYR A 157 1.38 9.04 -3.73
CA TYR A 157 1.27 7.58 -3.62
C TYR A 157 -0.18 7.06 -3.69
N SER A 158 -1.15 7.83 -3.18
CA SER A 158 -2.58 7.49 -3.33
C SER A 158 -3.02 7.58 -4.78
N THR A 159 -2.56 8.60 -5.50
CA THR A 159 -2.85 8.78 -6.94
C THR A 159 -2.24 7.67 -7.77
N LEU A 160 -0.99 7.31 -7.49
CA LEU A 160 -0.28 6.23 -8.16
C LEU A 160 -0.96 4.87 -7.92
N GLY A 161 -1.29 4.57 -6.66
CA GLY A 161 -2.02 3.35 -6.32
C GLY A 161 -3.37 3.26 -7.02
N LEU A 162 -4.11 4.38 -7.10
CA LEU A 162 -5.39 4.42 -7.80
C LEU A 162 -5.22 4.20 -9.32
N LEU A 163 -4.19 4.80 -9.93
CA LEU A 163 -3.86 4.56 -11.34
C LEU A 163 -3.59 3.08 -11.62
N ILE A 164 -2.77 2.43 -10.79
CA ILE A 164 -2.47 0.98 -10.91
C ILE A 164 -3.76 0.16 -10.80
N LEU A 165 -4.61 0.44 -9.80
CA LEU A 165 -5.88 -0.27 -9.63
C LEU A 165 -6.85 -0.06 -10.79
N LEU A 166 -6.86 1.12 -11.39
CA LEU A 166 -7.64 1.41 -12.60
C LEU A 166 -7.12 0.59 -13.77
N LEU A 167 -5.81 0.51 -14.00
CA LEU A 167 -5.22 -0.30 -15.06
C LEU A 167 -5.53 -1.79 -14.88
N ARG A 168 -5.46 -2.31 -13.64
CA ARG A 168 -5.87 -3.69 -13.29
C ARG A 168 -7.31 -4.02 -13.62
N SER A 169 -8.20 -3.02 -13.61
CA SER A 169 -9.59 -3.21 -14.01
C SER A 169 -9.79 -3.36 -15.52
N ARG A 170 -8.70 -3.32 -16.31
CA ARG A 170 -8.69 -3.37 -17.78
C ARG A 170 -9.66 -2.37 -18.38
N PRO A 171 -9.40 -1.08 -18.14
CA PRO A 171 -10.34 -0.05 -18.51
C PRO A 171 -10.45 0.01 -20.04
N GLY A 172 -11.67 0.06 -20.56
CA GLY A 172 -11.88 0.26 -22.01
C GLY A 172 -11.38 1.64 -22.47
N GLN A 173 -11.33 1.84 -23.80
CA GLN A 173 -10.84 3.08 -24.44
C GLN A 173 -11.46 4.37 -23.86
N GLY A 174 -12.71 4.34 -23.42
CA GLY A 174 -13.39 5.50 -22.82
C GLY A 174 -12.78 6.01 -21.50
N SER A 175 -11.85 5.28 -20.89
CA SER A 175 -11.17 5.68 -19.65
C SER A 175 -9.83 6.36 -19.89
N GLU A 176 -9.32 6.40 -21.13
CA GLU A 176 -8.02 7.00 -21.44
C GLU A 176 -7.87 8.45 -20.96
N PRO A 177 -8.85 9.36 -21.15
CA PRO A 177 -8.74 10.72 -20.63
C PRO A 177 -8.53 10.79 -19.12
N LEU A 178 -9.11 9.83 -18.39
CA LEU A 178 -8.96 9.74 -16.95
C LEU A 178 -7.56 9.24 -16.54
N LEU A 179 -7.03 8.25 -17.26
CA LEU A 179 -5.67 7.77 -17.03
C LEU A 179 -4.64 8.87 -17.33
N LEU A 180 -4.81 9.60 -18.43
CA LEU A 180 -4.01 10.78 -18.76
C LEU A 180 -4.10 11.86 -17.67
N HIS A 181 -5.30 12.11 -17.12
CA HIS A 181 -5.46 13.04 -16.01
C HIS A 181 -4.64 12.60 -14.78
N PHE A 182 -4.70 11.34 -14.37
CA PHE A 182 -3.92 10.86 -13.22
C PHE A 182 -2.41 10.94 -13.44
N THR A 183 -1.93 10.56 -14.61
CA THR A 183 -0.49 10.71 -14.95
C THR A 183 -0.06 12.18 -14.92
N GLN A 184 -0.93 13.12 -15.32
CA GLN A 184 -0.65 14.55 -15.21
C GLN A 184 -0.54 15.02 -13.76
N VAL A 185 -1.45 14.58 -12.89
CA VAL A 185 -1.41 14.90 -11.45
C VAL A 185 -0.13 14.37 -10.81
N LEU A 186 0.27 13.14 -11.15
CA LEU A 186 1.52 12.54 -10.68
C LEU A 186 2.74 13.35 -11.11
N LYS A 187 2.78 13.80 -12.37
CA LYS A 187 3.83 14.67 -12.88
C LYS A 187 3.93 15.99 -12.10
N GLN A 188 2.81 16.65 -11.85
CA GLN A 188 2.79 17.90 -11.09
C GLN A 188 3.26 17.71 -9.64
N CYS A 189 2.87 16.58 -9.03
CA CYS A 189 3.29 16.24 -7.68
C CYS A 189 4.81 15.97 -7.62
N ASP A 190 5.36 15.28 -8.60
CA ASP A 190 6.80 15.02 -8.72
C ASP A 190 7.61 16.32 -8.92
N GLU A 191 7.18 17.19 -9.85
CA GLU A 191 7.81 18.51 -10.08
C GLU A 191 7.81 19.37 -8.80
N LEU A 192 6.70 19.34 -8.04
CA LEU A 192 6.61 20.07 -6.77
C LEU A 192 7.51 19.45 -5.69
N ARG A 193 7.61 18.11 -5.61
CA ARG A 193 8.52 17.41 -4.69
C ARG A 193 9.96 17.79 -4.96
N GLN A 194 10.39 17.77 -6.22
CA GLN A 194 11.74 18.17 -6.64
C GLN A 194 12.01 19.64 -6.32
N THR A 195 11.03 20.52 -6.50
CA THR A 195 11.16 21.94 -6.15
C THR A 195 11.34 22.14 -4.64
N LEU A 196 10.59 21.41 -3.82
CA LEU A 196 10.60 21.56 -2.35
C LEU A 196 11.80 20.88 -1.68
N ARG A 197 12.24 19.73 -2.19
CA ARG A 197 13.32 18.92 -1.59
C ARG A 197 14.68 19.13 -2.26
N GLY A 198 14.72 19.86 -3.37
CA GLY A 198 15.88 19.93 -4.23
C GLY A 198 15.99 18.69 -5.13
N PRO A 199 16.95 18.69 -6.07
CA PRO A 199 17.27 17.48 -6.83
C PRO A 199 17.68 16.38 -5.86
N ILE A 200 17.29 15.14 -6.17
CA ILE A 200 17.75 13.98 -5.41
C ILE A 200 19.27 13.96 -5.43
N ASP A 201 19.87 13.96 -4.25
CA ASP A 201 21.31 13.86 -4.13
C ASP A 201 21.72 12.47 -4.61
N ALA A 202 22.34 12.42 -5.80
CA ALA A 202 22.86 11.18 -6.34
C ALA A 202 23.91 10.51 -5.42
N THR A 203 24.41 11.24 -4.42
CA THR A 203 25.34 10.77 -3.41
C THR A 203 24.68 10.29 -2.12
N ASP A 204 23.38 10.54 -1.92
CA ASP A 204 22.56 10.04 -0.81
C ASP A 204 21.25 9.43 -1.33
N PRO A 205 21.33 8.31 -2.08
CA PRO A 205 20.14 7.63 -2.59
C PRO A 205 19.29 7.16 -1.42
N ARG A 206 17.96 7.26 -1.55
CA ARG A 206 17.03 6.66 -0.56
C ARG A 206 17.46 5.21 -0.28
N PRO A 207 17.37 4.73 0.98
CA PRO A 207 17.78 3.37 1.31
C PRO A 207 17.10 2.36 0.37
N SER A 208 17.85 1.33 -0.06
CA SER A 208 17.46 0.35 -1.09
C SER A 208 16.06 -0.24 -0.92
N ASP A 209 15.62 -0.39 0.32
CA ASP A 209 14.34 -1.01 0.68
C ASP A 209 13.14 -0.09 0.38
N PHE A 210 13.39 1.22 0.33
CA PHE A 210 12.43 2.27 -0.08
C PHE A 210 12.71 2.77 -1.51
N SER A 211 13.85 2.39 -2.09
CA SER A 211 14.20 2.66 -3.48
C SER A 211 13.34 1.84 -4.42
N ILE A 212 12.93 2.42 -5.55
CA ILE A 212 12.02 1.78 -6.48
C ILE A 212 12.67 0.75 -7.39
N GLN A 213 14.00 0.82 -7.60
CA GLN A 213 14.70 -0.20 -8.40
C GLN A 213 15.01 -1.48 -7.62
N GLN A 214 14.96 -1.43 -6.28
CA GLN A 214 15.39 -2.51 -5.40
C GLN A 214 14.44 -2.81 -4.24
N GLY A 215 13.39 -2.01 -4.07
CA GLY A 215 12.47 -2.06 -2.94
C GLY A 215 11.01 -2.27 -3.35
N LEU A 216 10.10 -1.84 -2.47
CA LEU A 216 8.71 -2.30 -2.44
C LEU A 216 7.86 -1.91 -3.67
N TRP A 217 8.28 -0.91 -4.45
CA TRP A 217 7.56 -0.46 -5.64
C TRP A 217 8.02 -1.14 -6.93
N LYS A 218 9.15 -1.84 -6.94
CA LYS A 218 9.70 -2.47 -8.15
C LYS A 218 8.67 -3.33 -8.90
N PRO A 219 7.94 -4.26 -8.24
CA PRO A 219 6.97 -5.10 -8.94
C PRO A 219 5.83 -4.27 -9.57
N LEU A 220 5.47 -3.15 -8.95
CA LEU A 220 4.42 -2.24 -9.45
C LEU A 220 4.93 -1.40 -10.63
N GLY A 221 6.20 -1.03 -10.65
CA GLY A 221 6.84 -0.39 -11.80
C GLY A 221 6.91 -1.32 -13.03
N GLU A 222 7.25 -2.59 -12.81
CA GLU A 222 7.20 -3.63 -13.85
C GLU A 222 5.76 -3.83 -14.38
N GLU A 223 4.77 -3.82 -13.48
CA GLU A 223 3.35 -3.88 -13.86
C GLU A 223 2.94 -2.68 -14.74
N LEU A 224 3.34 -1.46 -14.38
CA LEU A 224 3.05 -0.25 -15.19
C LEU A 224 3.67 -0.34 -16.59
N ASN A 225 4.92 -0.81 -16.69
CA ASN A 225 5.58 -1.03 -17.96
C ASN A 225 4.86 -2.09 -18.82
N GLY A 226 4.33 -3.13 -18.18
CA GLY A 226 3.47 -4.12 -18.83
C GLY A 226 2.23 -3.47 -19.46
N TYR A 227 1.50 -2.64 -18.71
CA TYR A 227 0.35 -1.92 -19.27
C TYR A 227 0.75 -0.95 -20.37
N ALA A 228 1.87 -0.24 -20.25
CA ALA A 228 2.32 0.68 -21.27
C ALA A 228 2.52 -0.02 -22.64
N ALA A 229 3.03 -1.26 -22.63
CA ALA A 229 3.21 -2.06 -23.84
C ALA A 229 1.89 -2.43 -24.54
N GLU A 230 0.79 -2.52 -23.80
CA GLU A 230 -0.54 -2.87 -24.32
C GLU A 230 -1.36 -1.65 -24.78
N VAL A 231 -1.04 -0.46 -24.29
CA VAL A 231 -1.76 0.78 -24.63
C VAL A 231 -1.48 1.19 -26.07
N VAL A 232 -2.55 1.49 -26.83
CA VAL A 232 -2.46 1.95 -28.23
C VAL A 232 -1.98 3.40 -28.32
N SER A 233 -2.48 4.26 -27.44
CA SER A 233 -2.16 5.69 -27.38
C SER A 233 -0.69 5.93 -27.06
N ALA A 234 0.02 6.63 -27.95
CA ALA A 234 1.44 6.95 -27.77
C ALA A 234 1.65 7.83 -26.53
N GLU A 235 0.80 8.83 -26.33
CA GLU A 235 0.90 9.73 -25.17
C GLU A 235 0.75 8.97 -23.86
N LEU A 236 -0.31 8.14 -23.72
CA LEU A 236 -0.51 7.39 -22.48
C LEU A 236 0.62 6.37 -22.26
N ARG A 237 1.11 5.72 -23.32
CA ARG A 237 2.26 4.81 -23.24
C ARG A 237 3.49 5.52 -22.68
N GLU A 238 3.88 6.66 -23.24
CA GLU A 238 5.05 7.42 -22.79
C GLU A 238 4.91 7.84 -21.32
N ARG A 239 3.73 8.30 -20.91
CA ARG A 239 3.47 8.68 -19.51
C ARG A 239 3.55 7.49 -18.54
N LEU A 240 3.04 6.32 -18.95
CA LEU A 240 3.13 5.10 -18.13
C LEU A 240 4.56 4.57 -18.03
N GLN A 241 5.38 4.72 -19.09
CA GLN A 241 6.81 4.36 -19.06
C GLN A 241 7.65 5.32 -18.22
N TRP A 242 7.25 6.59 -18.14
CA TRP A 242 7.92 7.61 -17.34
C TRP A 242 7.70 7.42 -15.83
N LEU A 243 6.52 6.96 -15.41
CA LEU A 243 6.18 6.82 -13.98
C LEU A 243 7.13 5.89 -13.19
N PRO A 244 7.51 4.70 -13.69
CA PRO A 244 8.53 3.88 -13.04
C PRO A 244 9.86 4.61 -12.85
N LEU A 245 10.22 5.54 -13.75
CA LEU A 245 11.49 6.30 -13.69
C LEU A 245 11.46 7.39 -12.63
N THR A 246 10.33 8.06 -12.41
CA THR A 246 10.21 9.08 -11.34
C THR A 246 10.11 8.51 -9.96
N LEU A 247 9.77 7.24 -9.90
CA LEU A 247 9.87 6.47 -8.70
C LEU A 247 11.36 6.18 -8.37
N GLU A 248 12.31 6.21 -9.30
CA GLU A 248 13.72 5.89 -9.02
C GLU A 248 14.48 6.97 -8.21
N GLY A 249 13.83 8.11 -7.93
CA GLY A 249 14.37 9.28 -7.24
C GLY A 249 13.78 9.59 -5.86
#